data_AF-A0A840GIR1-F1
#
_entry.id   AF-A0A840GIR1-F1
#
_cell.length_a   1.000
_cell.length_b   1.000
_cell.length_c   1.000
_cell.angle_alpha   90.00
_cell.angle_beta   90.00
_cell.angle_gamma   90.00
#
_symmetry.space_group_name_H-M   'P 1'
#
loop_
_entity.id
_entity.type
_entity.pdbx_description
1 polymer ?
#
loop_
_entity_poly.entity_id
_entity_poly.type
_entity_poly.pdbx_seq_one_letter_code
_entity_poly.pdbx_strand_id
1 'polypeptide(L)' 'MITYKQYHIERFEHSPRGWVARITRADGQNIRTILPAAEHPYLDTKPTASAEEAEKLAKEGIDFGGVV' A
#
# COMPACT_ATOMS: atom_id res chain seq x y z
N MET A 1 0.82 11.64 3.62
CA MET A 1 1.46 11.09 2.41
C MET A 1 2.94 10.94 2.67
N ILE A 2 3.47 9.73 2.50
CA ILE A 2 4.87 9.38 2.78
C ILE A 2 5.47 8.79 1.52
N THR A 3 6.56 9.36 1.05
CA THR A 3 7.27 8.83 -0.11
C THR A 3 8.24 7.75 0.35
N TYR A 4 8.09 6.55 -0.19
CA TYR A 4 8.93 5.40 0.11
C TYR A 4 9.35 4.73 -1.20
N LYS A 5 10.64 4.83 -1.55
CA LYS A 5 11.19 4.40 -2.85
C LYS A 5 10.45 5.08 -4.02
N GLN A 6 9.86 4.29 -4.92
CA GLN A 6 9.05 4.76 -6.06
C GLN A 6 7.54 4.74 -5.74
N TYR A 7 7.17 4.68 -4.46
CA TYR A 7 5.78 4.57 -4.04
C TYR A 7 5.41 5.69 -3.05
N HIS A 8 4.15 6.09 -3.07
CA HIS A 8 3.54 6.91 -2.05
C HIS A 8 2.66 6.04 -1.16
N ILE A 9 2.79 6.24 0.15
CA ILE A 9 2.03 5.56 1.19
C ILE A 9 1.14 6.60 1.86
N GLU A 10 -0.16 6.35 1.85
CA GLU A 10 -1.17 7.17 2.48
C GLU A 10 -1.90 6.34 3.54
N ARG A 11 -1.93 6.83 4.78
CA ARG A 11 -2.59 6.12 5.89
C ARG A 11 -4.04 6.61 5.96
N PHE A 12 -4.98 5.69 5.92
CA PHE A 12 -6.42 5.96 5.98
C PHE A 12 -7.05 5.16 7.11
N GLU A 13 -7.95 5.79 7.85
CA GLU A 13 -8.78 5.09 8.83
C GLU A 13 -10.05 4.58 8.15
N HIS A 14 -10.15 3.27 8.01
CA HIS A 14 -11.32 2.58 7.48
C HIS A 14 -12.19 2.14 8.67
N SER A 15 -12.95 3.05 9.28
CA SER A 15 -13.89 2.69 10.36
C SER A 15 -15.08 1.87 9.83
N PRO A 16 -15.49 0.73 10.44
CA PRO A 16 -15.03 0.13 11.71
C PRO A 16 -13.92 -0.94 11.55
N ARG A 17 -13.32 -1.08 10.38
CA ARG A 17 -12.33 -2.12 10.04
C ARG A 17 -10.91 -1.85 10.58
N GLY A 18 -10.56 -0.60 10.89
CA GLY A 18 -9.24 -0.21 11.41
C GLY A 18 -8.46 0.68 10.44
N TRP A 19 -7.14 0.77 10.61
CA TRP A 19 -6.25 1.57 9.76
C TRP A 19 -5.74 0.78 8.57
N VAL A 20 -5.73 1.38 7.38
CA VAL A 20 -5.15 0.81 6.17
C VAL A 20 -4.13 1.79 5.60
N ALA A 21 -3.13 1.26 4.90
CA ALA A 21 -2.20 2.07 4.15
C ALA A 21 -2.42 1.81 2.66
N ARG A 22 -2.74 2.88 1.93
CA ARG A 22 -2.85 2.88 0.49
C ARG A 22 -1.48 3.16 -0.11
N ILE A 23 -1.05 2.27 -0.96
CA ILE A 23 0.18 2.34 -1.72
C ILE A 23 -0.18 2.75 -3.13
N THR A 24 0.43 3.81 -3.64
CA THR A 24 0.36 4.25 -5.04
C THR A 24 1.77 4.37 -5.58
N ARG A 25 1.98 4.26 -6.90
CA ARG A 25 3.29 4.58 -7.48
C ARG A 25 3.47 6.08 -7.59
N ALA A 26 4.65 6.56 -7.23
CA ALA A 26 5.03 7.97 -7.33
C ALA A 26 5.11 8.45 -8.78
N ASP A 27 5.43 7.55 -9.70
CA ASP A 27 5.49 7.83 -11.14
C ASP A 27 4.11 7.97 -11.79
N GLY A 28 3.01 7.84 -11.03
CA GLY A 28 1.64 7.86 -11.54
C GLY A 28 1.25 6.64 -12.39
N GLN A 29 2.16 5.67 -12.55
CA GLN A 29 1.87 4.40 -13.20
C GLN A 29 1.04 3.49 -12.28
N ASN A 30 0.31 2.55 -12.88
CA ASN A 30 -0.39 1.54 -12.09
C ASN A 30 0.60 0.62 -11.38
N ILE A 31 0.21 0.22 -10.18
CA ILE A 31 0.86 -0.86 -9.48
C ILE A 31 0.48 -2.15 -10.18
N ARG A 32 1.46 -2.81 -10.78
CA ARG A 32 1.28 -4.17 -11.27
C ARG A 32 1.43 -5.12 -10.08
N THR A 33 0.59 -6.15 -10.05
CA THR A 33 0.64 -7.22 -9.06
C THR A 33 0.81 -8.52 -9.80
N ILE A 34 1.68 -9.42 -9.36
CA ILE A 34 1.89 -10.73 -10.02
C ILE A 34 0.68 -11.66 -9.92
N LEU A 35 -0.11 -11.55 -8.85
CA LEU A 35 -1.24 -12.47 -8.62
C LEU A 35 -2.35 -11.83 -7.77
N PRO A 36 -3.57 -11.67 -8.32
CA PRO A 36 -3.90 -11.79 -9.75
C PRO A 36 -3.09 -10.77 -10.56
N ALA A 37 -2.71 -11.13 -11.79
CA ALA A 37 -2.02 -10.25 -12.73
C ALA A 37 -2.93 -9.08 -13.12
N ALA A 38 -2.94 -8.05 -12.28
CA ALA A 38 -3.83 -6.92 -12.39
C ALA A 38 -3.04 -5.64 -12.14
N GLU A 39 -3.31 -4.66 -13.00
CA GLU A 39 -2.88 -3.29 -12.82
C GLU A 39 -3.87 -2.61 -11.91
N HIS A 40 -3.46 -2.38 -10.67
CA HIS A 40 -4.24 -1.61 -9.72
C HIS A 40 -3.69 -0.18 -9.64
N PRO A 41 -4.55 0.85 -9.68
CA PRO A 41 -4.09 2.22 -9.47
C PRO A 41 -3.51 2.42 -8.06
N TYR A 42 -3.91 1.57 -7.11
CA TYR A 42 -3.41 1.55 -5.75
C TYR A 42 -3.55 0.16 -5.13
N LEU A 43 -2.75 -0.14 -4.10
CA LEU A 43 -2.91 -1.31 -3.25
C LEU A 43 -3.14 -0.88 -1.81
N ASP A 44 -4.18 -1.40 -1.19
CA ASP A 44 -4.43 -1.19 0.23
C ASP A 44 -3.85 -2.35 1.05
N THR A 45 -3.18 -2.05 2.16
CA THR A 45 -2.73 -3.07 3.11
C THR A 45 -3.92 -3.69 3.82
N LYS A 46 -3.68 -4.83 4.49
CA LYS A 46 -4.64 -5.36 5.46
C LYS A 46 -4.93 -4.30 6.53
N PRO A 47 -6.18 -4.25 7.03
CA PRO A 47 -6.52 -3.35 8.12
C PRO A 47 -5.77 -3.74 9.40
N THR A 48 -5.25 -2.74 10.10
CA THR A 48 -4.48 -2.86 11.34
C THR A 48 -5.12 -2.04 12.46
N ALA A 49 -4.66 -2.25 13.68
CA ALA A 49 -5.13 -1.49 14.84
C ALA A 49 -4.60 -0.04 14.82
N SER A 50 -3.43 0.17 14.22
CA SER A 50 -2.75 1.47 14.23
C SER A 50 -2.26 1.91 12.84
N ALA A 51 -2.21 3.23 12.63
CA ALA A 51 -1.71 3.84 11.40
C ALA A 51 -0.24 3.47 11.10
N GLU A 52 0.59 3.36 12.14
CA GLU A 52 2.01 2.98 12.01
C GLU A 52 2.18 1.52 11.58
N GLU A 53 1.33 0.62 12.06
CA GLU A 53 1.34 -0.79 11.63
C GLU A 53 0.95 -0.91 10.16
N ALA A 54 -0.06 -0.16 9.72
CA ALA A 54 -0.48 -0.13 8.33
C ALA A 54 0.66 0.34 7.42
N GLU A 55 1.38 1.40 7.81
CA GLU A 55 2.56 1.85 7.09
C GLU A 55 3.65 0.80 7.03
N LYS A 56 3.94 0.12 8.15
CA LYS A 56 4.96 -0.91 8.20
C LYS A 56 4.62 -2.05 7.24
N LEU A 57 3.36 -2.51 7.23
CA LEU A 57 2.87 -3.50 6.28
C LEU A 57 3.00 -3.02 4.82
N ALA A 58 2.76 -1.73 4.56
CA ALA A 58 2.91 -1.18 3.22
C ALA A 58 4.36 -1.21 2.76
N LYS A 59 5.29 -0.81 3.63
CA LYS A 59 6.74 -0.89 3.36
C LYS A 59 7.16 -2.34 3.13
N GLU A 60 6.76 -3.25 4.01
CA GLU A 60 7.04 -4.69 3.86
C GLU A 60 6.47 -5.26 2.56
N GLY A 61 5.26 -4.88 2.15
CA GLY A 61 4.65 -5.31 0.89
C GLY A 61 5.41 -4.81 -0.34
N ILE A 62 5.93 -3.58 -0.30
CA ILE A 62 6.81 -3.02 -1.34
C ILE A 62 8.16 -3.77 -1.36
N ASP A 63 8.73 -4.06 -0.19
CA ASP A 63 10.02 -4.74 -0.06
C ASP A 63 9.97 -6.22 -0.48
N PHE A 64 8.88 -6.92 -0.19
CA PHE A 64 8.73 -8.34 -0.52
C PHE A 64 8.46 -8.61 -2.01
N GLY A 65 8.29 -7.58 -2.84
CA GLY A 65 8.01 -7.77 -4.27
C GLY A 65 6.68 -8.49 -4.53
N GLY A 66 5.74 -8.44 -3.59
CA GLY A 66 4.34 -8.82 -3.82
C GLY A 66 3.59 -7.84 -4.72
N VAL A 67 4.32 -6.83 -5.20
CA VAL A 67 3.98 -5.81 -6.17
C VAL A 67 4.98 -5.93 -7.31
N VAL A 68 4.54 -6.32 -8.50
CA VAL A 68 5.38 -6.53 -9.70
C VAL A 68 4.62 -6.08 -10.90
#